data_AF-Q73QU0-F1
#
_entry.id   AF-Q73QU0-F1
#
_cell.length_a   1.000
_cell.length_b   1.000
_cell.length_c   1.000
_cell.angle_alpha   90.00
_cell.angle_beta   90.00
_cell.angle_gamma   90.00
#
_symmetry.space_group_name_H-M   'P 1'
#
loop_
_entity.id
_entity.type
_entity.pdbx_description
1 polymer ?
#
loop_
_entity_poly.entity_id
_entity_poly.type
_entity_poly.pdbx_seq_one_letter_code
_entity_poly.pdbx_strand_id
1 'polypeptide(L)'
;MKLLIYGAGVIGSLYAAAFAEAGYDTTVYARGKKLETLKTRGLLYEKNGKQYKAKVKIIATLQNDDIYDFIFLTVKENQVHTALEELRPNGSPNIVTMVNTLEPYADWENLCGEGRIIPAFPGAGGSYEDGVLKADFTPSLIQATTFAEIGGNSSERLKKLAALFKMAGVPYRIVKDMHGWQLYHLALVVPIADAYYKAENPEEVWKEADIMNDTARQIKNNFQKLYRSGVKLSPPKMHLLRLLPAPVLQAIFTQVFKSRFGNLFMYRHSMKASDEMRSLHSQLYQYLAAIPTNHSQRGIRLICIGDSLTFGNVGYSYIHFFNKKIHAVNKGKNGDTLRGAYGRLKKIIDKPRHGGGTFILGIGTNDILLSYLKSLSLFWFLTMNLRCKIKRCIENDDNFEREYDRLLHLCSEKNKRVIVFGMPFINLKNFPHEKTVRRNAVIKRLAQKYNYSFIDIYDLQKETLLPDKRTYTWKHGFAFRLIDAVIMTLLPFCKDGFAKARGLNASVDGVHFNSASAKILAAEIEKVVLR
;
A
#
# COMPACT_ATOMS: atom_id res chain seq x y z
N MET A 1 7.29 4.74 -40.61
CA MET A 1 6.64 3.80 -39.66
C MET A 1 5.20 3.60 -40.12
N LYS A 2 4.74 2.36 -40.27
CA LYS A 2 3.37 1.98 -40.61
C LYS A 2 2.61 1.64 -39.33
N LEU A 3 1.47 2.27 -39.12
CA LEU A 3 0.68 2.16 -37.90
C LEU A 3 -0.72 1.69 -38.22
N LEU A 4 -1.20 0.70 -37.47
CA LEU A 4 -2.59 0.26 -37.55
C LEU A 4 -3.34 0.68 -36.29
N ILE A 5 -4.51 1.30 -36.46
CA ILE A 5 -5.48 1.51 -35.40
C ILE A 5 -6.56 0.43 -35.52
N TYR A 6 -6.55 -0.51 -34.58
CA TYR A 6 -7.54 -1.57 -34.47
C TYR A 6 -8.70 -1.09 -33.59
N GLY A 7 -9.75 -0.59 -34.25
CA GLY A 7 -10.94 -0.05 -33.59
C GLY A 7 -11.06 1.46 -33.76
N ALA A 8 -11.98 1.89 -34.62
CA ALA A 8 -12.23 3.30 -34.92
C ALA A 8 -13.17 4.01 -33.93
N GLY A 9 -13.03 3.71 -32.62
CA GLY A 9 -13.73 4.43 -31.56
C GLY A 9 -13.23 5.85 -31.36
N VAL A 10 -13.67 6.51 -30.28
CA VAL A 10 -13.19 7.86 -29.90
C VAL A 10 -11.67 7.87 -29.73
N ILE A 11 -11.16 6.93 -28.92
CA ILE A 11 -9.73 6.82 -28.62
C ILE A 11 -8.95 6.51 -29.89
N GLY A 12 -9.23 5.40 -30.58
CA GLY A 12 -8.51 5.02 -31.79
C GLY A 12 -8.48 6.13 -32.84
N SER A 13 -9.60 6.81 -33.05
CA SER A 13 -9.68 7.89 -34.03
C SER A 13 -8.87 9.13 -33.65
N LEU A 14 -8.77 9.48 -32.36
CA LEU A 14 -7.92 10.58 -31.92
C LEU A 14 -6.45 10.27 -32.17
N TYR A 15 -6.01 9.05 -31.85
CA TYR A 15 -4.63 8.62 -32.10
C TYR A 15 -4.35 8.54 -33.61
N ALA A 16 -5.31 8.04 -34.40
CA ALA A 16 -5.19 8.02 -35.86
C ALA A 16 -4.97 9.42 -36.44
N ALA A 17 -5.76 10.40 -35.98
CA ALA A 17 -5.63 11.78 -36.42
C ALA A 17 -4.28 12.39 -36.00
N ALA A 18 -3.85 12.19 -34.76
CA ALA A 18 -2.56 12.69 -34.27
C ALA A 18 -1.36 12.08 -35.01
N PHE A 19 -1.41 10.77 -35.29
CA PHE A 19 -0.35 10.09 -36.04
C PHE A 19 -0.30 10.52 -37.51
N ALA A 20 -1.46 10.70 -38.15
CA ALA A 20 -1.53 11.22 -39.50
C ALA A 20 -1.07 12.69 -39.59
N GLU A 21 -1.41 13.54 -38.62
CA GLU A 21 -0.91 14.91 -38.53
C GLU A 21 0.62 14.96 -38.42
N ALA A 22 1.22 13.98 -37.73
CA ALA A 22 2.68 13.84 -37.59
C ALA A 22 3.37 13.19 -38.81
N GLY A 23 2.61 12.84 -39.86
CA GLY A 23 3.15 12.29 -41.10
C GLY A 23 3.39 10.78 -41.10
N TYR A 24 2.88 10.02 -40.11
CA TYR A 24 2.99 8.57 -40.12
C TYR A 24 1.99 7.92 -41.09
N ASP A 25 2.40 6.81 -41.73
CA ASP A 25 1.52 6.00 -42.57
C ASP A 25 0.51 5.27 -41.67
N THR A 26 -0.67 5.86 -41.54
CA THR A 26 -1.68 5.49 -40.55
C THR A 26 -2.89 4.84 -41.21
N THR A 27 -3.14 3.59 -40.86
CA THR A 27 -4.31 2.82 -41.30
C THR A 27 -5.29 2.64 -40.15
N VAL A 28 -6.57 2.74 -40.43
CA VAL A 28 -7.66 2.53 -39.49
C VAL A 28 -8.48 1.32 -39.94
N TYR A 29 -8.53 0.29 -39.10
CA TYR A 29 -9.43 -0.84 -39.27
C TYR A 29 -10.77 -0.56 -38.60
N ALA A 30 -11.85 -0.64 -39.39
CA ALA A 30 -13.21 -0.38 -38.94
C ALA A 30 -14.19 -1.40 -39.52
N ARG A 31 -15.32 -1.60 -38.84
CA ARG A 31 -16.39 -2.53 -39.23
C ARG A 31 -17.78 -1.88 -39.14
N GLY A 32 -18.75 -2.50 -39.81
CA GLY A 32 -20.18 -2.12 -39.78
C GLY A 32 -20.43 -0.64 -40.10
N LYS A 33 -21.42 -0.05 -39.42
CA LYS A 33 -21.82 1.35 -39.61
C LYS A 33 -20.68 2.37 -39.47
N LYS A 34 -19.68 2.06 -38.64
CA LYS A 34 -18.52 2.95 -38.47
C LYS A 34 -17.62 2.95 -39.71
N LEU A 35 -17.41 1.78 -40.33
CA LEU A 35 -16.68 1.66 -41.58
C LEU A 35 -17.38 2.44 -42.71
N GLU A 36 -18.70 2.30 -42.86
CA GLU A 36 -19.49 3.02 -43.86
C GLU A 36 -19.35 4.54 -43.71
N THR A 37 -19.47 5.03 -42.47
CA THR A 37 -19.28 6.46 -42.14
C THR A 37 -17.87 6.93 -42.51
N LEU A 38 -16.84 6.15 -42.18
CA LEU A 38 -15.46 6.50 -42.48
C LEU A 38 -15.17 6.43 -43.99
N LYS A 39 -15.70 5.45 -44.72
CA LYS A 39 -15.53 5.38 -46.18
C LYS A 39 -16.18 6.56 -46.91
N THR A 40 -17.35 7.00 -46.43
CA THR A 40 -18.11 8.10 -47.06
C THR A 40 -17.54 9.48 -46.71
N ARG A 41 -17.31 9.76 -45.41
CA ARG A 41 -16.91 11.10 -44.94
C ARG A 41 -15.41 11.22 -44.66
N GLY A 42 -14.71 10.10 -44.49
CA GLY A 42 -13.40 10.03 -43.87
C GLY A 42 -13.47 10.22 -42.35
N LEU A 43 -12.29 10.29 -41.72
CA LEU A 43 -12.19 10.60 -40.30
C LEU A 43 -12.17 12.12 -40.10
N LEU A 44 -13.31 12.67 -39.67
CA LEU A 44 -13.45 14.09 -39.32
C LEU A 44 -13.18 14.31 -37.82
N TYR A 45 -12.45 15.37 -37.48
CA TYR A 45 -12.17 15.76 -36.10
C TYR A 45 -12.16 17.28 -35.93
N GLU A 46 -12.43 17.75 -34.71
CA GLU A 46 -12.40 19.16 -34.36
C GLU A 46 -11.17 19.49 -33.51
N LYS A 47 -10.49 20.59 -33.84
CA LYS A 47 -9.36 21.13 -33.09
C LYS A 47 -9.46 22.65 -33.08
N ASN A 48 -9.48 23.25 -31.89
CA ASN A 48 -9.63 24.70 -31.71
C ASN A 48 -10.87 25.29 -32.42
N GLY A 49 -12.01 24.58 -32.37
CA GLY A 49 -13.27 25.01 -32.99
C GLY A 49 -13.32 24.91 -34.52
N LYS A 50 -12.28 24.36 -35.16
CA LYS A 50 -12.24 24.12 -36.61
C LYS A 50 -12.27 22.62 -36.89
N GLN A 51 -12.95 22.23 -37.97
CA GLN A 51 -13.03 20.84 -38.41
C GLN A 51 -11.95 20.52 -39.44
N TYR A 52 -11.41 19.32 -39.35
CA TYR A 52 -10.37 18.79 -40.21
C TYR A 52 -10.69 17.35 -40.62
N LYS A 53 -10.08 16.90 -41.71
CA LYS A 53 -10.14 15.50 -42.18
C LYS A 53 -8.77 14.87 -42.07
N ALA A 54 -8.66 13.80 -41.27
CA ALA A 54 -7.39 13.10 -41.07
C ALA A 54 -6.98 12.34 -42.33
N LYS A 55 -5.68 12.40 -42.67
CA LYS A 55 -5.08 11.67 -43.80
C LYS A 55 -4.75 10.23 -43.41
N VAL A 56 -5.79 9.39 -43.31
CA VAL A 56 -5.67 7.98 -42.92
C VAL A 56 -6.17 7.05 -44.01
N LYS A 57 -5.59 5.85 -44.10
CA LYS A 57 -6.13 4.75 -44.90
C LYS A 57 -7.22 4.06 -44.10
N ILE A 58 -8.33 3.67 -44.74
CA ILE A 58 -9.44 2.99 -44.07
C ILE A 58 -9.60 1.61 -44.71
N ILE A 59 -9.49 0.56 -43.89
CA ILE A 59 -9.60 -0.82 -44.33
C ILE A 59 -10.77 -1.54 -43.65
N ALA A 60 -11.39 -2.45 -44.39
CA ALA A 60 -12.51 -3.28 -43.94
C ALA A 60 -12.06 -4.68 -43.49
N THR A 61 -10.89 -5.11 -43.97
CA THR A 61 -10.26 -6.40 -43.72
C THR A 61 -8.78 -6.16 -43.43
N LEU A 62 -8.23 -6.96 -42.52
CA LEU A 62 -6.80 -6.98 -42.19
C LEU A 62 -6.26 -8.34 -42.64
N GLN A 63 -5.36 -8.35 -43.61
CA GLN A 63 -4.72 -9.59 -44.06
C GLN A 63 -3.58 -9.99 -43.11
N ASN A 64 -3.18 -11.25 -43.18
CA ASN A 64 -2.12 -11.78 -42.30
C ASN A 64 -0.74 -11.17 -42.64
N ASP A 65 -0.53 -10.82 -43.91
CA ASP A 65 0.68 -10.22 -44.48
C ASP A 65 0.65 -8.69 -44.52
N ASP A 66 -0.45 -8.06 -44.06
CA ASP A 66 -0.49 -6.62 -43.79
C ASP A 66 0.35 -6.31 -42.53
N ILE A 67 1.65 -6.08 -42.72
CA ILE A 67 2.60 -5.86 -41.62
C ILE A 67 2.69 -4.37 -41.23
N TYR A 68 2.52 -4.13 -39.92
CA TYR A 68 2.64 -2.83 -39.28
C TYR A 68 3.74 -2.84 -38.22
N ASP A 69 4.40 -1.69 -38.02
CA ASP A 69 5.39 -1.54 -36.95
C ASP A 69 4.73 -1.60 -35.57
N PHE A 70 3.54 -1.00 -35.44
CA PHE A 70 2.70 -1.04 -34.24
C PHE A 70 1.22 -1.15 -34.62
N ILE A 71 0.52 -2.08 -33.97
CA ILE A 71 -0.93 -2.17 -33.95
C ILE A 71 -1.42 -1.59 -32.62
N PHE A 72 -2.19 -0.52 -32.66
CA PHE A 72 -2.86 0.05 -31.49
C PHE A 72 -4.25 -0.57 -31.35
N LEU A 73 -4.40 -1.42 -30.35
CA LEU A 73 -5.67 -2.06 -30.04
C LEU A 73 -6.50 -1.15 -29.12
N THR A 74 -7.47 -0.44 -29.70
CA THR A 74 -8.30 0.59 -29.04
C THR A 74 -9.77 0.20 -28.99
N VAL A 75 -10.02 -1.06 -28.62
CA VAL A 75 -11.37 -1.63 -28.40
C VAL A 75 -11.76 -1.51 -26.93
N LYS A 76 -13.01 -1.82 -26.60
CA LYS A 76 -13.43 -1.94 -25.19
C LYS A 76 -12.82 -3.19 -24.56
N GLU A 77 -12.69 -3.19 -23.23
CA GLU A 77 -12.10 -4.31 -22.48
C GLU A 77 -12.74 -5.67 -22.84
N ASN A 78 -14.07 -5.73 -22.92
CA ASN A 78 -14.82 -6.94 -23.28
C ASN A 78 -14.64 -7.43 -24.72
N GLN A 79 -13.92 -6.71 -25.57
CA GLN A 79 -13.62 -7.06 -26.96
C GLN A 79 -12.15 -7.42 -27.19
N VAL A 80 -11.30 -7.28 -26.16
CA VAL A 80 -9.84 -7.45 -26.27
C VAL A 80 -9.50 -8.88 -26.67
N HIS A 81 -10.10 -9.88 -26.03
CA HIS A 81 -9.82 -11.30 -26.30
C HIS A 81 -10.07 -11.67 -27.76
N THR A 82 -11.28 -11.38 -28.26
CA THR A 82 -11.65 -11.60 -29.66
C THR A 82 -10.71 -10.85 -30.61
N ALA A 83 -10.34 -9.61 -30.30
CA ALA A 83 -9.42 -8.85 -31.15
C ALA A 83 -8.00 -9.44 -31.16
N LEU A 84 -7.51 -9.95 -30.02
CA LEU A 84 -6.21 -10.60 -29.92
C LEU A 84 -6.18 -11.94 -30.69
N GLU A 85 -7.27 -12.71 -30.65
CA GLU A 85 -7.45 -13.91 -31.47
C GLU A 85 -7.46 -13.60 -32.96
N GLU A 86 -8.20 -12.57 -33.38
CA GLU A 86 -8.23 -12.08 -34.76
C GLU A 86 -6.85 -11.59 -35.24
N LEU A 87 -6.03 -11.05 -34.34
CA LEU A 87 -4.67 -10.59 -34.61
C LEU A 87 -3.59 -11.69 -34.54
N ARG A 88 -3.93 -12.87 -34.00
CA ARG A 88 -3.00 -14.01 -33.90
C ARG A 88 -2.35 -14.37 -35.24
N PRO A 89 -3.08 -14.52 -36.36
CA PRO A 89 -2.46 -14.92 -37.63
C PRO A 89 -1.73 -13.77 -38.34
N ASN A 90 -1.90 -12.50 -37.92
CA ASN A 90 -1.18 -11.38 -38.51
C ASN A 90 0.27 -11.31 -38.02
N GLY A 91 1.22 -11.07 -38.92
CA GLY A 91 2.66 -11.10 -38.62
C GLY A 91 3.25 -9.86 -37.91
N SER A 92 2.44 -8.85 -37.55
CA SER A 92 2.96 -7.61 -36.95
C SER A 92 3.54 -7.84 -35.54
N PRO A 93 4.76 -7.35 -35.24
CA PRO A 93 5.46 -7.74 -34.02
C PRO A 93 4.99 -7.04 -32.74
N ASN A 94 4.36 -5.86 -32.83
CA ASN A 94 4.02 -5.06 -31.66
C ASN A 94 2.53 -4.72 -31.61
N ILE A 95 1.84 -5.15 -30.55
CA ILE A 95 0.44 -4.86 -30.26
C ILE A 95 0.37 -4.01 -28.98
N VAL A 96 0.00 -2.75 -29.13
CA VAL A 96 -0.18 -1.80 -28.02
C VAL A 96 -1.63 -1.88 -27.55
N THR A 97 -1.87 -2.54 -26.42
CA THR A 97 -3.24 -2.77 -25.89
C THR A 97 -3.69 -1.54 -25.11
N MET A 98 -4.46 -0.64 -25.74
CA MET A 98 -4.86 0.66 -25.20
C MET A 98 -6.14 0.56 -24.36
N VAL A 99 -6.11 -0.29 -23.34
CA VAL A 99 -7.27 -0.66 -22.52
C VAL A 99 -6.91 -0.68 -21.03
N ASN A 100 -7.92 -0.69 -20.16
CA ASN A 100 -7.70 -1.03 -18.75
C ASN A 100 -8.00 -2.51 -18.54
N THR A 101 -7.25 -3.18 -17.68
CA THR A 101 -7.51 -4.58 -17.34
C THR A 101 -7.05 -4.92 -15.92
N LEU A 102 -7.66 -5.94 -15.33
CA LEU A 102 -7.20 -6.63 -14.12
C LEU A 102 -6.45 -7.92 -14.47
N GLU A 103 -6.61 -8.41 -15.70
CA GLU A 103 -6.10 -9.70 -16.18
C GLU A 103 -4.57 -9.68 -16.32
N PRO A 104 -3.88 -10.77 -15.94
CA PRO A 104 -2.46 -10.95 -16.26
C PRO A 104 -2.25 -11.04 -17.78
N TYR A 105 -1.16 -10.46 -18.28
CA TYR A 105 -0.90 -10.45 -19.73
C TYR A 105 -0.50 -11.81 -20.31
N ALA A 106 -0.19 -12.81 -19.48
CA ALA A 106 0.14 -14.15 -19.95
C ALA A 106 -1.00 -14.77 -20.77
N ASP A 107 -2.25 -14.52 -20.38
CA ASP A 107 -3.42 -15.00 -21.11
C ASP A 107 -3.52 -14.31 -22.48
N TRP A 108 -3.19 -13.02 -22.55
CA TRP A 108 -3.16 -12.26 -23.81
C TRP A 108 -2.04 -12.72 -24.74
N GLU A 109 -0.86 -13.03 -24.19
CA GLU A 109 0.25 -13.61 -24.94
C GLU A 109 -0.11 -14.99 -25.49
N ASN A 110 -0.86 -15.81 -24.74
CA ASN A 110 -1.36 -17.09 -25.24
C ASN A 110 -2.31 -16.94 -26.43
N LEU A 111 -3.13 -15.88 -26.45
CA LEU A 111 -4.09 -15.62 -27.53
C LEU A 111 -3.40 -15.13 -28.82
N CYS A 112 -2.51 -14.14 -28.72
CA CYS A 112 -1.95 -13.47 -29.90
C CYS A 112 -0.48 -13.80 -30.23
N GLY A 113 0.23 -14.48 -29.33
CA GLY A 113 1.65 -14.82 -29.47
C GLY A 113 2.54 -14.09 -28.45
N GLU A 114 3.48 -14.84 -27.88
CA GLU A 114 4.40 -14.36 -26.84
C GLU A 114 5.27 -13.19 -27.31
N GLY A 115 5.51 -12.23 -26.42
CA GLY A 115 6.39 -11.10 -26.68
C GLY A 115 5.83 -10.05 -27.63
N ARG A 116 4.57 -10.15 -28.10
CA ARG A 116 3.96 -9.15 -28.99
C ARG A 116 3.31 -7.98 -28.25
N ILE A 117 2.87 -8.20 -27.02
CA ILE A 117 2.07 -7.23 -26.26
C ILE A 117 2.94 -6.12 -25.66
N ILE A 118 2.50 -4.88 -25.81
CA ILE A 118 2.94 -3.71 -25.06
C ILE A 118 1.71 -3.18 -24.31
N PRO A 119 1.58 -3.48 -23.01
CA PRO A 119 0.43 -3.02 -22.25
C PRO A 119 0.44 -1.49 -22.12
N ALA A 120 -0.72 -0.88 -22.34
CA ALA A 120 -0.87 0.56 -22.36
C ALA A 120 -2.25 1.03 -21.86
N PHE A 121 -2.37 2.31 -21.56
CA PHE A 121 -3.64 2.97 -21.27
C PHE A 121 -3.67 4.35 -21.94
N PRO A 122 -4.76 4.71 -22.64
CA PRO A 122 -4.87 5.98 -23.34
C PRO A 122 -5.02 7.16 -22.39
N GLY A 123 -4.19 8.19 -22.52
CA GLY A 123 -4.36 9.47 -21.84
C GLY A 123 -5.33 10.40 -22.57
N ALA A 124 -6.53 9.95 -22.93
CA ALA A 124 -7.43 10.69 -23.83
C ALA A 124 -8.92 10.47 -23.52
N GLY A 125 -9.76 11.37 -24.02
CA GLY A 125 -11.22 11.24 -23.94
C GLY A 125 -11.96 12.20 -24.87
N GLY A 126 -13.28 12.04 -24.96
CA GLY A 126 -14.13 12.84 -25.84
C GLY A 126 -15.34 12.06 -26.34
N SER A 127 -15.95 12.56 -27.42
CA SER A 127 -17.05 11.87 -28.09
C SER A 127 -17.18 12.24 -29.57
N TYR A 128 -18.02 11.48 -30.26
CA TYR A 128 -18.55 11.89 -31.55
C TYR A 128 -19.79 12.77 -31.37
N GLU A 129 -19.86 13.86 -32.13
CA GLU A 129 -21.03 14.71 -32.30
C GLU A 129 -21.25 14.89 -33.81
N ASP A 130 -22.41 14.47 -34.33
CA ASP A 130 -22.78 14.53 -35.76
C ASP A 130 -21.76 13.92 -36.74
N GLY A 131 -21.05 12.88 -36.28
CA GLY A 131 -20.02 12.19 -37.06
C GLY A 131 -18.63 12.85 -37.03
N VAL A 132 -18.48 13.97 -36.31
CA VAL A 132 -17.21 14.66 -36.07
C VAL A 132 -16.65 14.26 -34.71
N LEU A 133 -15.36 13.89 -34.67
CA LEU A 133 -14.67 13.57 -33.43
C LEU A 133 -14.35 14.85 -32.66
N LYS A 134 -14.90 14.99 -31.45
CA LYS A 134 -14.53 16.02 -30.48
C LYS A 134 -13.85 15.35 -29.30
N ALA A 135 -12.53 15.26 -29.36
CA ALA A 135 -11.71 14.56 -28.38
C ALA A 135 -10.37 15.25 -28.20
N ASP A 136 -9.75 15.04 -27.04
CA ASP A 136 -8.46 15.63 -26.71
C ASP A 136 -7.64 14.70 -25.81
N PHE A 137 -6.32 14.94 -25.79
CA PHE A 137 -5.42 14.29 -24.84
C PHE A 137 -5.52 14.99 -23.49
N THR A 138 -5.52 14.21 -22.42
CA THR A 138 -5.51 14.80 -21.08
C THR A 138 -4.15 15.41 -20.77
N PRO A 139 -4.09 16.46 -19.93
CA PRO A 139 -2.82 17.06 -19.52
C PRO A 139 -1.87 16.03 -18.89
N SER A 140 -0.57 16.11 -19.21
CA SER A 140 0.46 15.15 -18.75
C SER A 140 0.58 15.05 -17.22
N LEU A 141 0.23 16.15 -16.52
CA LEU A 141 0.16 16.19 -15.06
C LEU A 141 -0.98 15.33 -14.52
N ILE A 142 -2.08 15.23 -15.25
CA ILE A 142 -3.25 14.42 -14.87
C ILE A 142 -3.03 12.98 -15.32
N GLN A 143 -3.04 12.72 -16.64
CA GLN A 143 -3.01 11.36 -17.17
C GLN A 143 -2.40 11.26 -18.58
N ALA A 144 -1.08 11.19 -18.65
CA ALA A 144 -0.40 10.85 -19.89
C ALA A 144 -0.74 9.42 -20.38
N THR A 145 -0.64 9.19 -21.69
CA THR A 145 -0.67 7.86 -22.28
C THR A 145 0.43 7.01 -21.66
N THR A 146 0.04 5.99 -20.92
CA THR A 146 0.98 5.24 -20.08
C THR A 146 1.17 3.85 -20.64
N PHE A 147 2.41 3.38 -20.72
CA PHE A 147 2.73 2.06 -21.27
C PHE A 147 4.02 1.49 -20.66
N ALA A 148 4.25 0.19 -20.80
CA ALA A 148 5.48 -0.46 -20.34
C ALA A 148 5.78 -1.73 -21.15
N GLU A 149 6.98 -2.26 -20.96
CA GLU A 149 7.24 -3.68 -21.26
C GLU A 149 6.62 -4.59 -20.20
N ILE A 150 6.22 -5.79 -20.62
CA ILE A 150 5.96 -6.88 -19.68
C ILE A 150 7.29 -7.18 -18.96
N GLY A 151 7.27 -7.19 -17.63
CA GLY A 151 8.48 -7.31 -16.80
C GLY A 151 9.24 -6.00 -16.54
N GLY A 152 8.86 -4.88 -17.17
CA GLY A 152 9.32 -3.53 -16.80
C GLY A 152 10.70 -3.12 -17.30
N ASN A 153 11.32 -3.93 -18.16
CA ASN A 153 12.62 -3.64 -18.75
C ASN A 153 12.52 -2.55 -19.83
N SER A 154 13.64 -1.88 -20.12
CA SER A 154 13.73 -1.01 -21.28
C SER A 154 13.99 -1.85 -22.53
N SER A 155 13.40 -1.47 -23.66
CA SER A 155 13.59 -2.14 -24.96
C SER A 155 13.66 -1.12 -26.09
N GLU A 156 14.20 -1.54 -27.24
CA GLU A 156 14.23 -0.71 -28.45
C GLU A 156 12.81 -0.40 -28.98
N ARG A 157 11.87 -1.36 -28.90
CA ARG A 157 10.48 -1.10 -29.32
C ARG A 157 9.79 -0.05 -28.43
N LEU A 158 10.08 -0.05 -27.13
CA LEU A 158 9.53 0.94 -26.20
C LEU A 158 10.09 2.35 -26.48
N LYS A 159 11.38 2.45 -26.82
CA LYS A 159 12.01 3.71 -27.27
C LYS A 159 11.40 4.22 -28.57
N LYS A 160 11.18 3.33 -29.55
CA LYS A 160 10.50 3.67 -30.82
C LYS A 160 9.08 4.17 -30.58
N LEU A 161 8.32 3.50 -29.71
CA LEU A 161 6.95 3.90 -29.35
C LEU A 161 6.93 5.27 -28.64
N ALA A 162 7.87 5.52 -27.73
CA ALA A 162 8.03 6.81 -27.06
C ALA A 162 8.38 7.94 -28.05
N ALA A 163 9.26 7.68 -29.01
CA ALA A 163 9.59 8.64 -30.07
C ALA A 163 8.38 8.93 -30.97
N LEU A 164 7.58 7.90 -31.29
CA LEU A 164 6.33 8.06 -32.01
C LEU A 164 5.36 8.99 -31.28
N PHE A 165 5.10 8.75 -29.99
CA PHE A 165 4.20 9.61 -29.22
C PHE A 165 4.74 11.04 -29.10
N LYS A 166 6.05 11.20 -28.89
CA LYS A 166 6.70 12.51 -28.84
C LYS A 166 6.49 13.30 -30.13
N MET A 167 6.75 12.69 -31.29
CA MET A 167 6.58 13.32 -32.60
C MET A 167 5.12 13.65 -32.90
N ALA A 168 4.19 12.81 -32.44
CA ALA A 168 2.76 13.03 -32.59
C ALA A 168 2.16 14.02 -31.59
N GLY A 169 2.97 14.63 -30.71
CA GLY A 169 2.49 15.53 -29.68
C GLY A 169 1.59 14.87 -28.64
N VAL A 170 1.64 13.53 -28.52
CA VAL A 170 0.84 12.76 -27.57
C VAL A 170 1.56 12.75 -26.21
N PRO A 171 0.97 13.29 -25.14
CA PRO A 171 1.55 13.21 -23.81
C PRO A 171 1.70 11.75 -23.39
N TYR A 172 2.92 11.33 -23.02
CA TYR A 172 3.17 9.92 -22.68
C TYR A 172 4.02 9.73 -21.42
N ARG A 173 3.95 8.52 -20.86
CA ARG A 173 4.78 8.08 -19.72
C ARG A 173 5.10 6.59 -19.83
N ILE A 174 6.35 6.24 -19.57
CA ILE A 174 6.77 4.84 -19.42
C ILE A 174 6.77 4.50 -17.93
N VAL A 175 6.16 3.38 -17.56
CA VAL A 175 6.16 2.86 -16.18
C VAL A 175 6.91 1.52 -16.12
N LYS A 176 7.30 1.10 -14.91
CA LYS A 176 7.98 -0.19 -14.70
C LYS A 176 7.00 -1.36 -14.55
N ASP A 177 5.79 -1.09 -14.11
CA ASP A 177 4.79 -2.11 -13.78
C ASP A 177 3.44 -1.62 -14.29
N MET A 178 3.11 -1.98 -15.53
CA MET A 178 1.86 -1.54 -16.17
C MET A 178 0.65 -2.23 -15.56
N HIS A 179 0.77 -3.49 -15.14
CA HIS A 179 -0.34 -4.21 -14.51
C HIS A 179 -0.68 -3.56 -13.17
N GLY A 180 0.33 -3.32 -12.31
CA GLY A 180 0.15 -2.56 -11.09
C GLY A 180 -0.41 -1.15 -11.32
N TRP A 181 0.00 -0.49 -12.41
CA TRP A 181 -0.56 0.80 -12.83
C TRP A 181 -2.06 0.72 -13.15
N GLN A 182 -2.48 -0.27 -13.95
CA GLN A 182 -3.87 -0.48 -14.34
C GLN A 182 -4.74 -0.83 -13.12
N LEU A 183 -4.25 -1.69 -12.22
CA LEU A 183 -4.95 -2.06 -10.98
C LEU A 183 -5.30 -0.83 -10.13
N TYR A 184 -4.32 0.01 -9.79
CA TYR A 184 -4.63 1.18 -8.96
C TYR A 184 -5.37 2.25 -9.75
N HIS A 185 -5.24 2.28 -11.09
CA HIS A 185 -6.03 3.17 -11.92
C HIS A 185 -7.51 2.81 -11.87
N LEU A 186 -7.86 1.52 -11.96
CA LEU A 186 -9.23 1.02 -11.74
C LEU A 186 -9.74 1.36 -10.35
N ALA A 187 -8.90 1.18 -9.32
CA ALA A 187 -9.23 1.58 -7.94
C ALA A 187 -9.54 3.08 -7.76
N LEU A 188 -9.17 3.93 -8.73
CA LEU A 188 -9.49 5.34 -8.77
C LEU A 188 -10.74 5.62 -9.61
N VAL A 189 -10.81 5.11 -10.85
CA VAL A 189 -11.86 5.50 -11.80
C VAL A 189 -13.20 4.81 -11.55
N VAL A 190 -13.20 3.59 -11.00
CA VAL A 190 -14.45 2.88 -10.68
C VAL A 190 -15.25 3.63 -9.61
N PRO A 191 -14.70 3.99 -8.43
CA PRO A 191 -15.46 4.78 -7.45
C PRO A 191 -15.91 6.16 -7.95
N ILE A 192 -15.19 6.73 -8.93
CA ILE A 192 -15.58 7.97 -9.59
C ILE A 192 -16.84 7.77 -10.43
N ALA A 193 -16.87 6.72 -11.26
CA ALA A 193 -18.04 6.39 -12.07
C ALA A 193 -19.24 6.01 -11.18
N ASP A 194 -18.99 5.21 -10.13
CA ASP A 194 -20.02 4.83 -9.15
C ASP A 194 -20.68 6.04 -8.49
N ALA A 195 -19.93 7.12 -8.26
CA ALA A 195 -20.48 8.36 -7.71
C ALA A 195 -21.60 8.92 -8.61
N TYR A 196 -21.36 8.97 -9.92
CA TYR A 196 -22.35 9.44 -10.89
C TYR A 196 -23.58 8.55 -10.95
N TYR A 197 -23.43 7.24 -10.79
CA TYR A 197 -24.57 6.32 -10.84
C TYR A 197 -25.41 6.30 -9.57
N LYS A 198 -24.82 6.67 -8.43
CA LYS A 198 -25.51 6.76 -7.13
C LYS A 198 -26.21 8.09 -6.92
N ALA A 199 -25.78 9.14 -7.63
CA ALA A 199 -26.27 10.50 -7.47
C ALA A 199 -27.70 10.68 -7.94
N GLU A 200 -28.47 11.51 -7.22
CA GLU A 200 -29.78 11.98 -7.68
C GLU A 200 -29.62 12.90 -8.89
N ASN A 201 -28.60 13.76 -8.87
CA ASN A 201 -28.19 14.57 -10.01
C ASN A 201 -26.75 14.24 -10.42
N PRO A 202 -26.55 13.26 -11.32
CA PRO A 202 -25.22 12.84 -11.76
C PRO A 202 -24.34 13.98 -12.28
N GLU A 203 -24.91 14.92 -13.04
CA GLU A 203 -24.10 16.03 -13.57
C GLU A 203 -23.53 16.91 -12.45
N GLU A 204 -24.22 17.03 -11.31
CA GLU A 204 -23.83 17.88 -10.18
C GLU A 204 -23.49 17.12 -8.90
N VAL A 205 -23.07 15.85 -9.00
CA VAL A 205 -22.78 14.95 -7.85
C VAL A 205 -21.86 15.57 -6.78
N TRP A 206 -21.03 16.56 -7.13
CA TRP A 206 -20.19 17.29 -6.17
C TRP A 206 -21.00 18.05 -5.08
N LYS A 207 -22.30 18.28 -5.28
CA LYS A 207 -23.23 18.85 -4.29
C LYS A 207 -23.70 17.82 -3.26
N GLU A 208 -23.59 16.53 -3.55
CA GLU A 208 -24.06 15.43 -2.71
C GLU A 208 -22.92 14.96 -1.77
N ALA A 209 -22.82 15.61 -0.60
CA ALA A 209 -21.68 15.45 0.31
C ALA A 209 -21.45 14.00 0.78
N ASP A 210 -22.52 13.23 0.98
CA ASP A 210 -22.43 11.83 1.43
C ASP A 210 -21.80 10.93 0.35
N ILE A 211 -22.20 11.11 -0.92
CA ILE A 211 -21.61 10.39 -2.05
C ILE A 211 -20.13 10.76 -2.19
N MET A 212 -19.79 12.04 -2.12
CA MET A 212 -18.40 12.49 -2.23
C MET A 212 -17.50 11.92 -1.12
N ASN A 213 -18.03 11.83 0.11
CA ASN A 213 -17.34 11.21 1.25
C ASN A 213 -17.20 9.68 1.06
N ASP A 214 -18.23 8.99 0.58
CA ASP A 214 -18.19 7.56 0.27
C ASP A 214 -17.14 7.25 -0.82
N THR A 215 -17.16 8.00 -1.93
CA THR A 215 -16.17 7.91 -3.01
C THR A 215 -14.75 8.13 -2.49
N ALA A 216 -14.52 9.16 -1.69
CA ALA A 216 -13.19 9.43 -1.12
C ALA A 216 -12.71 8.28 -0.21
N ARG A 217 -13.60 7.71 0.61
CA ARG A 217 -13.29 6.55 1.46
C ARG A 217 -13.01 5.30 0.65
N GLN A 218 -13.80 5.03 -0.39
CA GLN A 218 -13.60 3.87 -1.26
C GLN A 218 -12.27 3.95 -2.00
N ILE A 219 -11.97 5.08 -2.64
CA ILE A 219 -10.67 5.30 -3.31
C ILE A 219 -9.53 5.05 -2.31
N LYS A 220 -9.59 5.66 -1.13
CA LYS A 220 -8.58 5.46 -0.09
C LYS A 220 -8.43 3.98 0.30
N ASN A 221 -9.53 3.29 0.55
CA ASN A 221 -9.54 1.88 0.95
C ASN A 221 -8.98 0.96 -0.14
N ASN A 222 -9.38 1.19 -1.40
CA ASN A 222 -8.90 0.43 -2.55
C ASN A 222 -7.38 0.60 -2.71
N PHE A 223 -6.88 1.84 -2.67
CA PHE A 223 -5.45 2.13 -2.71
C PHE A 223 -4.67 1.51 -1.55
N GLN A 224 -5.23 1.54 -0.33
CA GLN A 224 -4.61 0.86 0.81
C GLN A 224 -4.57 -0.66 0.64
N LYS A 225 -5.62 -1.27 0.07
CA LYS A 225 -5.72 -2.71 -0.13
C LYS A 225 -4.71 -3.18 -1.18
N LEU A 226 -4.65 -2.51 -2.33
CA LEU A 226 -3.66 -2.77 -3.38
C LEU A 226 -2.23 -2.57 -2.88
N TYR A 227 -1.96 -1.49 -2.15
CA TYR A 227 -0.63 -1.27 -1.59
C TYR A 227 -0.22 -2.40 -0.61
N ARG A 228 -1.15 -2.89 0.22
CA ARG A 228 -0.89 -4.00 1.14
C ARG A 228 -0.73 -5.34 0.43
N SER A 229 -1.31 -5.54 -0.76
CA SER A 229 -1.13 -6.75 -1.56
C SER A 229 0.19 -6.77 -2.34
N GLY A 230 0.96 -5.68 -2.29
CA GLY A 230 2.28 -5.57 -2.94
C GLY A 230 2.29 -4.74 -4.22
N VAL A 231 1.16 -4.17 -4.63
CA VAL A 231 1.09 -3.28 -5.81
C VAL A 231 1.90 -2.01 -5.54
N LYS A 232 2.86 -1.72 -6.44
CA LYS A 232 3.70 -0.53 -6.36
C LYS A 232 2.98 0.66 -7.00
N LEU A 233 2.66 1.67 -6.19
CA LEU A 233 2.02 2.90 -6.67
C LEU A 233 3.05 3.81 -7.32
N SER A 234 2.89 4.14 -8.61
CA SER A 234 3.83 4.96 -9.36
C SER A 234 3.13 5.83 -10.41
N PRO A 235 3.24 7.17 -10.39
CA PRO A 235 4.27 7.94 -9.72
C PRO A 235 4.04 8.09 -8.20
N PRO A 236 5.07 8.49 -7.41
CA PRO A 236 4.99 8.56 -5.94
C PRO A 236 3.82 9.39 -5.40
N LYS A 237 3.35 10.40 -6.15
CA LYS A 237 2.15 11.19 -5.80
C LYS A 237 0.90 10.34 -5.58
N MET A 238 0.80 9.15 -6.19
CA MET A 238 -0.32 8.24 -6.00
C MET A 238 -0.43 7.73 -4.55
N HIS A 239 0.65 7.80 -3.76
CA HIS A 239 0.58 7.50 -2.32
C HIS A 239 -0.29 8.48 -1.53
N LEU A 240 -0.53 9.70 -2.03
CA LEU A 240 -1.42 10.65 -1.38
C LEU A 240 -2.84 10.09 -1.21
N LEU A 241 -3.35 9.35 -2.21
CA LEU A 241 -4.68 8.76 -2.18
C LEU A 241 -4.85 7.70 -1.08
N ARG A 242 -3.77 7.04 -0.62
CA ARG A 242 -3.85 6.10 0.52
C ARG A 242 -3.62 6.76 1.87
N LEU A 243 -2.83 7.85 1.90
CA LEU A 243 -2.29 8.46 3.13
C LEU A 243 -3.17 9.60 3.65
N LEU A 244 -3.70 10.45 2.76
CA LEU A 244 -4.48 11.61 3.16
C LEU A 244 -5.75 11.21 3.93
N PRO A 245 -6.17 11.99 4.94
CA PRO A 245 -7.47 11.80 5.59
C PRO A 245 -8.62 11.86 4.58
N ALA A 246 -9.68 11.07 4.81
CA ALA A 246 -10.82 11.01 3.89
C ALA A 246 -11.48 12.38 3.66
N PRO A 247 -11.64 13.27 4.68
CA PRO A 247 -12.19 14.61 4.45
C PRO A 247 -11.34 15.48 3.50
N VAL A 248 -10.02 15.33 3.54
CA VAL A 248 -9.11 16.06 2.64
C VAL A 248 -9.27 15.54 1.20
N LEU A 249 -9.35 14.21 1.04
CA LEU A 249 -9.60 13.61 -0.27
C LEU A 249 -10.96 14.01 -0.82
N GLN A 250 -12.01 14.04 0.02
CA GLN A 250 -13.34 14.51 -0.35
C GLN A 250 -13.27 15.94 -0.90
N ALA A 251 -12.64 16.87 -0.18
CA ALA A 251 -12.51 18.26 -0.64
C ALA A 251 -11.80 18.37 -2.00
N ILE A 252 -10.73 17.60 -2.21
CA ILE A 252 -10.01 17.55 -3.50
C ILE A 252 -10.92 17.02 -4.60
N PHE A 253 -11.56 15.86 -4.39
CA PHE A 253 -12.42 15.25 -5.41
C PHE A 253 -13.63 16.13 -5.73
N THR A 254 -14.26 16.78 -4.74
CA THR A 254 -15.37 17.73 -4.98
C THR A 254 -14.98 18.81 -5.99
N GLN A 255 -13.77 19.37 -5.90
CA GLN A 255 -13.29 20.35 -6.89
C GLN A 255 -13.02 19.73 -8.27
N VAL A 256 -12.51 18.49 -8.31
CA VAL A 256 -12.29 17.76 -9.57
C VAL A 256 -13.61 17.50 -10.28
N PHE A 257 -14.63 16.99 -9.58
CA PHE A 257 -15.96 16.73 -10.14
C PHE A 257 -16.64 18.00 -10.66
N LYS A 258 -16.49 19.14 -9.95
CA LYS A 258 -17.02 20.45 -10.37
C LYS A 258 -16.33 21.03 -11.62
N SER A 259 -15.12 20.57 -11.94
CA SER A 259 -14.31 21.17 -12.99
C SER A 259 -14.76 20.78 -14.42
N ARG A 260 -14.39 21.61 -15.42
CA ARG A 260 -14.56 21.26 -16.84
C ARG A 260 -13.88 19.94 -17.20
N PHE A 261 -12.73 19.65 -16.57
CA PHE A 261 -12.04 18.36 -16.72
C PHE A 261 -12.93 17.20 -16.25
N GLY A 262 -13.55 17.34 -15.07
CA GLY A 262 -14.49 16.35 -14.53
C GLY A 262 -15.69 16.12 -15.46
N ASN A 263 -16.29 17.19 -15.98
CA ASN A 263 -17.40 17.05 -16.93
C ASN A 263 -16.97 16.30 -18.21
N LEU A 264 -15.87 16.71 -18.83
CA LEU A 264 -15.44 16.18 -20.13
C LEU A 264 -14.93 14.73 -20.07
N PHE A 265 -14.10 14.41 -19.06
CA PHE A 265 -13.38 13.14 -19.00
C PHE A 265 -13.98 12.14 -18.01
N MET A 266 -14.69 12.58 -16.98
CA MET A 266 -15.28 11.67 -15.97
C MET A 266 -16.78 11.48 -16.21
N TYR A 267 -17.57 12.55 -16.17
CA TYR A 267 -19.05 12.47 -16.29
C TYR A 267 -19.48 11.92 -17.65
N ARG A 268 -19.13 12.58 -18.76
CA ARG A 268 -19.54 12.17 -20.11
C ARG A 268 -19.11 10.75 -20.45
N HIS A 269 -17.91 10.36 -20.01
CA HIS A 269 -17.41 9.00 -20.20
C HIS A 269 -18.24 7.99 -19.40
N SER A 270 -18.43 8.22 -18.10
CA SER A 270 -19.19 7.33 -17.22
C SER A 270 -20.64 7.15 -17.73
N MET A 271 -21.29 8.21 -18.20
CA MET A 271 -22.66 8.12 -18.71
C MET A 271 -22.77 7.41 -20.06
N LYS A 272 -21.75 7.47 -20.92
CA LYS A 272 -21.73 6.81 -22.24
C LYS A 272 -21.22 5.37 -22.21
N ALA A 273 -20.41 5.01 -21.22
CA ALA A 273 -19.78 3.70 -21.08
C ALA A 273 -20.27 2.95 -19.82
N SER A 274 -21.55 3.11 -19.45
CA SER A 274 -22.10 2.55 -18.21
C SER A 274 -22.00 1.02 -18.10
N ASP A 275 -22.17 0.29 -19.20
CA ASP A 275 -22.05 -1.17 -19.19
C ASP A 275 -20.60 -1.63 -18.94
N GLU A 276 -19.64 -0.93 -19.54
CA GLU A 276 -18.20 -1.18 -19.33
C GLU A 276 -17.81 -0.87 -17.88
N MET A 277 -18.23 0.28 -17.35
CA MET A 277 -17.94 0.65 -15.96
C MET A 277 -18.58 -0.29 -14.95
N ARG A 278 -19.81 -0.80 -15.21
CA ARG A 278 -20.46 -1.82 -14.36
C ARG A 278 -19.71 -3.16 -14.37
N SER A 279 -19.21 -3.56 -15.54
CA SER A 279 -18.34 -4.75 -15.66
C SER A 279 -17.05 -4.55 -14.86
N LEU A 280 -16.34 -3.45 -15.09
CA LEU A 280 -15.10 -3.11 -14.39
C LEU A 280 -15.29 -2.97 -12.88
N HIS A 281 -16.44 -2.44 -12.43
CA HIS A 281 -16.81 -2.40 -11.01
C HIS A 281 -16.86 -3.81 -10.43
N SER A 282 -17.62 -4.71 -11.08
CA SER A 282 -17.80 -6.08 -10.62
C SER A 282 -16.47 -6.82 -10.56
N GLN A 283 -15.68 -6.72 -11.63
CA GLN A 283 -14.35 -7.35 -11.70
C GLN A 283 -13.40 -6.77 -10.64
N LEU A 284 -13.35 -5.44 -10.47
CA LEU A 284 -12.47 -4.80 -9.50
C LEU A 284 -12.81 -5.23 -8.07
N TYR A 285 -14.08 -5.21 -7.69
CA TYR A 285 -14.46 -5.56 -6.31
C TYR A 285 -14.38 -7.07 -6.05
N GLN A 286 -14.57 -7.92 -7.07
CA GLN A 286 -14.22 -9.35 -6.98
C GLN A 286 -12.71 -9.55 -6.79
N TYR A 287 -11.88 -8.89 -7.61
CA TYR A 287 -10.43 -8.93 -7.50
C TYR A 287 -9.97 -8.44 -6.13
N LEU A 288 -10.46 -7.28 -5.69
CA LEU A 288 -10.18 -6.74 -4.37
C LEU A 288 -10.66 -7.72 -3.29
N ALA A 289 -11.85 -8.33 -3.38
CA ALA A 289 -12.31 -9.33 -2.41
C ALA A 289 -11.42 -10.58 -2.37
N ALA A 290 -10.92 -11.01 -3.53
CA ALA A 290 -10.04 -12.16 -3.69
C ALA A 290 -8.60 -11.88 -3.23
N ILE A 291 -8.15 -10.61 -3.27
CA ILE A 291 -6.92 -10.21 -2.56
C ILE A 291 -7.11 -10.65 -1.11
N PRO A 292 -6.24 -11.54 -0.59
CA PRO A 292 -6.31 -11.95 0.78
C PRO A 292 -6.36 -10.69 1.65
N THR A 293 -7.52 -10.42 2.23
CA THR A 293 -7.52 -9.70 3.50
C THR A 293 -6.62 -10.54 4.40
N ASN A 294 -5.89 -9.94 5.35
CA ASN A 294 -4.89 -10.61 6.20
C ASN A 294 -5.44 -11.75 7.10
N HIS A 295 -6.46 -12.50 6.64
CA HIS A 295 -7.16 -13.61 7.24
C HIS A 295 -7.03 -14.93 6.47
N SER A 296 -6.47 -15.00 5.25
CA SER A 296 -6.43 -16.27 4.49
C SER A 296 -5.06 -16.69 3.91
N GLN A 297 -3.95 -16.05 4.29
CA GLN A 297 -2.64 -16.70 4.16
C GLN A 297 -2.33 -17.44 5.46
N ARG A 298 -1.98 -18.73 5.37
CA ARG A 298 -1.40 -19.57 6.44
C ARG A 298 -0.04 -19.02 6.91
N GLY A 299 0.00 -17.76 7.36
CA GLY A 299 1.13 -17.16 8.06
C GLY A 299 0.88 -17.25 9.56
N ILE A 300 1.94 -17.42 10.36
CA ILE A 300 1.75 -17.50 11.80
C ILE A 300 1.30 -16.13 12.32
N ARG A 301 0.15 -16.12 12.99
CA ARG A 301 -0.41 -14.91 13.55
C ARG A 301 0.07 -14.71 14.98
N LEU A 302 0.69 -13.56 15.24
CA LEU A 302 1.18 -13.18 16.56
C LEU A 302 0.33 -12.04 17.15
N ILE A 303 -0.07 -12.13 18.41
CA ILE A 303 -0.70 -11.03 19.16
C ILE A 303 0.30 -10.56 20.21
N CYS A 304 0.96 -9.43 19.95
CA CYS A 304 2.04 -8.94 20.78
C CYS A 304 1.51 -7.97 21.85
N ILE A 305 1.49 -8.39 23.11
CA ILE A 305 1.05 -7.59 24.25
C ILE A 305 2.29 -7.24 25.08
N GLY A 306 2.46 -5.96 25.33
CA GLY A 306 3.55 -5.48 26.17
C GLY A 306 3.46 -3.98 26.39
N ASP A 307 4.58 -3.42 26.82
CA ASP A 307 4.70 -1.99 27.12
C ASP A 307 5.22 -1.18 25.92
N SER A 308 6.03 -0.15 26.19
CA SER A 308 6.66 0.69 25.16
C SER A 308 7.68 -0.05 24.31
N LEU A 309 8.29 -1.13 24.80
CA LEU A 309 9.23 -1.96 24.05
C LEU A 309 8.52 -2.71 22.91
N THR A 310 7.32 -3.22 23.18
CA THR A 310 6.45 -3.81 22.15
C THR A 310 5.85 -2.72 21.25
N PHE A 311 5.45 -1.58 21.81
CA PHE A 311 4.81 -0.50 21.05
C PHE A 311 5.76 0.14 20.02
N GLY A 312 7.02 0.42 20.39
CA GLY A 312 8.05 0.89 19.45
C GLY A 312 7.94 2.34 19.01
N ASN A 313 7.40 3.22 19.86
CA ASN A 313 7.32 4.66 19.56
C ASN A 313 8.70 5.33 19.65
N VAL A 314 9.34 5.24 20.82
CA VAL A 314 10.67 5.81 21.10
C VAL A 314 11.77 4.95 20.49
N GLY A 315 11.89 3.68 20.92
CA GLY A 315 12.77 2.69 20.30
C GLY A 315 12.12 1.98 19.11
N TYR A 316 12.76 0.93 18.60
CA TYR A 316 12.15 0.06 17.59
C TYR A 316 11.31 -1.04 18.24
N SER A 317 10.13 -1.31 17.67
CA SER A 317 9.41 -2.54 17.96
C SER A 317 10.08 -3.69 17.21
N TYR A 318 10.30 -4.83 17.89
CA TYR A 318 10.74 -6.07 17.26
C TYR A 318 9.78 -6.56 16.16
N ILE A 319 8.50 -6.15 16.24
CA ILE A 319 7.46 -6.49 15.25
C ILE A 319 7.82 -6.04 13.83
N HIS A 320 8.57 -4.94 13.70
CA HIS A 320 8.98 -4.43 12.38
C HIS A 320 10.04 -5.30 11.70
N PHE A 321 10.67 -6.22 12.42
CA PHE A 321 11.75 -7.06 11.91
C PHE A 321 11.30 -8.49 11.65
N PHE A 322 10.00 -8.80 11.79
CA PHE A 322 9.49 -10.12 11.46
C PHE A 322 9.52 -10.40 9.94
N ASN A 323 9.77 -11.66 9.59
CA ASN A 323 9.63 -12.22 8.26
C ASN A 323 8.20 -12.02 7.75
N LYS A 324 8.05 -11.83 6.44
CA LYS A 324 6.78 -11.67 5.72
C LYS A 324 5.76 -12.79 5.99
N LYS A 325 6.21 -13.98 6.42
CA LYS A 325 5.34 -15.10 6.80
C LYS A 325 4.63 -14.93 8.15
N ILE A 326 5.06 -13.96 8.98
CA ILE A 326 4.49 -13.71 10.30
C ILE A 326 3.63 -12.46 10.27
N HIS A 327 2.37 -12.62 10.68
CA HIS A 327 1.44 -11.50 10.83
C HIS A 327 1.32 -11.10 12.30
N ALA A 328 2.08 -10.10 12.72
CA ALA A 328 2.06 -9.62 14.10
C ALA A 328 1.11 -8.43 14.29
N VAL A 329 0.21 -8.56 15.27
CA VAL A 329 -0.69 -7.49 15.73
C VAL A 329 -0.07 -6.82 16.94
N ASN A 330 0.38 -5.59 16.78
CA ASN A 330 0.93 -4.79 17.88
C ASN A 330 -0.20 -4.33 18.83
N LYS A 331 -0.16 -4.83 20.07
CA LYS A 331 -0.97 -4.39 21.22
C LYS A 331 -0.09 -3.86 22.34
N GLY A 332 1.09 -3.33 22.04
CA GLY A 332 1.92 -2.57 22.97
C GLY A 332 1.21 -1.31 23.49
N LYS A 333 1.56 -0.87 24.70
CA LYS A 333 1.04 0.38 25.28
C LYS A 333 2.13 1.10 26.08
N ASN A 334 2.33 2.38 25.81
CA ASN A 334 3.36 3.16 26.51
C ASN A 334 3.14 3.21 28.03
N GLY A 335 4.20 2.85 28.77
CA GLY A 335 4.20 2.85 30.23
C GLY A 335 3.16 1.90 30.84
N ASP A 336 2.87 0.79 30.17
CA ASP A 336 2.02 -0.27 30.72
C ASP A 336 2.80 -1.07 31.77
N THR A 337 2.09 -1.50 32.81
CA THR A 337 2.60 -2.37 33.88
C THR A 337 1.99 -3.76 33.74
N LEU A 338 2.47 -4.72 34.52
CA LEU A 338 1.91 -6.07 34.56
C LEU A 338 0.38 -6.08 34.79
N ARG A 339 -0.11 -5.33 35.77
CA ARG A 339 -1.56 -5.19 36.05
C ARG A 339 -2.32 -4.50 34.92
N GLY A 340 -1.69 -3.51 34.29
CA GLY A 340 -2.25 -2.83 33.12
C GLY A 340 -2.43 -3.79 31.95
N ALA A 341 -1.40 -4.54 31.62
CA ALA A 341 -1.40 -5.54 30.55
C ALA A 341 -2.42 -6.65 30.84
N TYR A 342 -2.50 -7.16 32.07
CA TYR A 342 -3.52 -8.15 32.46
C TYR A 342 -4.94 -7.65 32.17
N GLY A 343 -5.28 -6.43 32.59
CA GLY A 343 -6.59 -5.84 32.33
C GLY A 343 -6.90 -5.65 30.85
N ARG A 344 -5.89 -5.44 29.99
CA ARG A 344 -6.05 -5.37 28.54
C ARG A 344 -6.17 -6.73 27.90
N LEU A 345 -5.37 -7.71 28.34
CA LEU A 345 -5.42 -9.09 27.87
C LEU A 345 -6.83 -9.66 28.07
N LYS A 346 -7.42 -9.50 29.27
CA LYS A 346 -8.79 -9.93 29.56
C LYS A 346 -9.83 -9.43 28.55
N LYS A 347 -9.65 -8.21 28.01
CA LYS A 347 -10.56 -7.61 27.03
C LYS A 347 -10.38 -8.12 25.60
N ILE A 348 -9.28 -8.81 25.31
CA ILE A 348 -8.94 -9.20 23.92
C ILE A 348 -8.75 -10.71 23.74
N ILE A 349 -8.50 -11.47 24.81
CA ILE A 349 -8.13 -12.89 24.74
C ILE A 349 -9.23 -13.77 24.12
N ASP A 350 -10.50 -13.42 24.37
CA ASP A 350 -11.67 -14.18 23.90
C ASP A 350 -12.23 -13.69 22.55
N LYS A 351 -11.65 -12.63 21.96
CA LYS A 351 -12.21 -12.08 20.71
C LYS A 351 -12.00 -13.09 19.56
N PRO A 352 -13.02 -13.41 18.73
CA PRO A 352 -12.91 -14.39 17.64
C PRO A 352 -11.75 -14.10 16.68
N ARG A 353 -11.53 -12.81 16.40
CA ARG A 353 -10.39 -12.34 15.58
C ARG A 353 -9.01 -12.64 16.17
N HIS A 354 -8.90 -13.17 17.38
CA HIS A 354 -7.65 -13.56 18.06
C HIS A 354 -7.65 -15.04 18.47
N GLY A 355 -8.68 -15.80 18.07
CA GLY A 355 -8.92 -17.18 18.52
C GLY A 355 -7.77 -18.16 18.24
N GLY A 356 -7.14 -18.07 17.06
CA GLY A 356 -6.08 -18.98 16.60
C GLY A 356 -4.68 -18.40 16.47
N GLY A 357 -4.36 -17.28 17.14
CA GLY A 357 -3.00 -16.69 17.10
C GLY A 357 -2.17 -16.99 18.36
N THR A 358 -0.84 -16.98 18.22
CA THR A 358 0.10 -17.10 19.34
C THR A 358 0.29 -15.75 20.01
N PHE A 359 0.24 -15.69 21.34
CA PHE A 359 0.44 -14.46 22.10
C PHE A 359 1.92 -14.27 22.44
N ILE A 360 2.45 -13.07 22.19
CA ILE A 360 3.78 -12.68 22.65
C ILE A 360 3.60 -11.75 23.84
N LEU A 361 4.14 -12.12 25.01
CA LEU A 361 4.05 -11.33 26.23
C LEU A 361 5.42 -10.80 26.63
N GLY A 362 5.55 -9.47 26.66
CA GLY A 362 6.74 -8.78 27.13
C GLY A 362 6.36 -7.62 28.02
N ILE A 363 6.30 -7.89 29.33
CA ILE A 363 5.80 -6.92 30.30
C ILE A 363 6.56 -7.07 31.63
N GLY A 364 6.62 -5.99 32.41
CA GLY A 364 7.26 -5.95 33.72
C GLY A 364 8.35 -4.89 33.82
N THR A 365 8.86 -4.39 32.70
CA THR A 365 9.93 -3.39 32.66
C THR A 365 9.57 -2.13 33.45
N ASN A 366 8.34 -1.64 33.30
CA ASN A 366 7.87 -0.45 34.03
C ASN A 366 7.66 -0.71 35.53
N ASP A 367 7.48 -1.96 35.95
CA ASP A 367 7.36 -2.34 37.36
C ASP A 367 8.70 -2.28 38.11
N ILE A 368 9.83 -2.18 37.38
CA ILE A 368 11.16 -1.86 37.94
C ILE A 368 11.53 -0.41 37.62
N LEU A 369 11.40 -0.01 36.35
CA LEU A 369 11.86 1.28 35.85
C LEU A 369 11.20 2.45 36.59
N LEU A 370 9.88 2.41 36.80
CA LEU A 370 9.20 3.53 37.45
C LEU A 370 9.61 3.67 38.92
N SER A 371 9.84 2.56 39.62
CA SER A 371 10.35 2.58 41.00
C SER A 371 11.80 3.09 41.07
N TYR A 372 12.66 2.69 40.13
CA TYR A 372 14.00 3.26 40.01
C TYR A 372 13.97 4.77 39.73
N LEU A 373 13.09 5.24 38.85
CA LEU A 373 13.02 6.67 38.55
C LEU A 373 12.66 7.50 39.80
N LYS A 374 11.86 6.97 40.74
CA LYS A 374 11.58 7.64 42.02
C LYS A 374 12.84 7.95 42.84
N SER A 375 13.88 7.13 42.73
CA SER A 375 15.11 7.30 43.54
C SER A 375 16.10 8.29 42.94
N LEU A 376 15.80 8.93 41.79
CA LEU A 376 16.74 9.82 41.11
C LEU A 376 16.82 11.24 41.71
N SER A 377 15.70 11.79 42.19
CA SER A 377 15.61 13.12 42.83
C SER A 377 14.22 13.33 43.44
N LEU A 378 14.03 14.38 44.24
CA LEU A 378 12.72 14.76 44.79
C LEU A 378 11.66 15.05 43.70
N PHE A 379 12.06 15.71 42.60
CA PHE A 379 11.16 15.97 41.48
C PHE A 379 10.67 14.67 40.82
N TRP A 380 11.60 13.75 40.57
CA TRP A 380 11.29 12.44 40.01
C TRP A 380 10.48 11.58 40.99
N PHE A 381 10.73 11.69 42.30
CA PHE A 381 9.94 11.04 43.33
C PHE A 381 8.47 11.47 43.27
N LEU A 382 8.18 12.78 43.30
CA LEU A 382 6.80 13.29 43.28
C LEU A 382 6.06 12.87 42.00
N THR A 383 6.69 13.07 40.84
CA THR A 383 6.07 12.79 39.54
C THR A 383 5.88 11.29 39.29
N MET A 384 6.89 10.47 39.58
CA MET A 384 6.80 9.02 39.35
C MET A 384 6.00 8.30 40.42
N ASN A 385 5.92 8.82 41.66
CA ASN A 385 5.04 8.23 42.67
C ASN A 385 3.56 8.34 42.27
N LEU A 386 3.13 9.50 41.79
CA LEU A 386 1.79 9.68 41.23
C LEU A 386 1.56 8.75 40.04
N ARG A 387 2.52 8.69 39.10
CA ARG A 387 2.44 7.82 37.93
C ARG A 387 2.39 6.34 38.31
N CYS A 388 3.15 5.91 39.31
CA CYS A 388 3.14 4.53 39.81
C CYS A 388 1.78 4.15 40.38
N LYS A 389 1.13 5.05 41.13
CA LYS A 389 -0.23 4.84 41.64
C LYS A 389 -1.23 4.70 40.49
N ILE A 390 -1.22 5.62 39.53
CA ILE A 390 -2.11 5.60 38.35
C ILE A 390 -1.91 4.32 37.52
N LYS A 391 -0.65 3.92 37.32
CA LYS A 391 -0.29 2.73 36.53
C LYS A 391 -0.33 1.44 37.34
N ARG A 392 -0.58 1.49 38.65
CA ARG A 392 -0.61 0.35 39.58
C ARG A 392 0.65 -0.52 39.49
N CYS A 393 1.81 0.12 39.62
CA CYS A 393 3.12 -0.56 39.55
C CYS A 393 3.31 -1.55 40.71
N ILE A 394 4.06 -2.62 40.46
CA ILE A 394 4.36 -3.65 41.45
C ILE A 394 5.81 -3.56 41.92
N GLU A 395 5.99 -3.08 43.15
CA GLU A 395 7.33 -2.84 43.72
C GLU A 395 7.90 -4.05 44.47
N ASN A 396 7.05 -4.83 45.13
CA ASN A 396 7.42 -6.06 45.87
C ASN A 396 7.48 -7.27 44.92
N ASP A 397 8.45 -8.16 45.13
CA ASP A 397 8.74 -9.27 44.22
C ASP A 397 7.74 -10.43 44.35
N ASP A 398 7.21 -10.71 45.56
CA ASP A 398 6.16 -11.73 45.77
C ASP A 398 4.85 -11.36 45.06
N ASN A 399 4.48 -10.07 45.16
CA ASN A 399 3.34 -9.53 44.44
C ASN A 399 3.56 -9.56 42.92
N PHE A 400 4.80 -9.39 42.45
CA PHE A 400 5.11 -9.47 41.03
C PHE A 400 4.92 -10.89 40.52
N GLU A 401 5.46 -11.87 41.25
CA GLU A 401 5.27 -13.29 40.94
C GLU A 401 3.80 -13.67 40.87
N ARG A 402 3.01 -13.35 41.91
CA ARG A 402 1.58 -13.68 41.95
C ARG A 402 0.79 -13.08 40.80
N GLU A 403 1.05 -11.83 40.43
CA GLU A 403 0.34 -11.16 39.33
C GLU A 403 0.80 -11.66 37.96
N TYR A 404 2.05 -12.11 37.83
CA TYR A 404 2.56 -12.70 36.59
C TYR A 404 2.02 -14.11 36.40
N ASP A 405 1.95 -14.90 37.47
CA ASP A 405 1.29 -16.20 37.50
C ASP A 405 -0.17 -16.08 37.06
N ARG A 406 -0.89 -15.08 37.59
CA ARG A 406 -2.26 -14.77 37.17
C ARG A 406 -2.39 -14.43 35.69
N LEU A 407 -1.41 -13.72 35.12
CA LEU A 407 -1.39 -13.38 33.69
C LEU A 407 -1.24 -14.63 32.82
N LEU A 408 -0.30 -15.52 33.16
CA LEU A 408 -0.06 -16.74 32.40
C LEU A 408 -1.16 -17.78 32.62
N HIS A 409 -1.70 -17.88 33.84
CA HIS A 409 -2.86 -18.70 34.15
C HIS A 409 -4.06 -18.34 33.26
N LEU A 410 -4.36 -17.05 33.09
CA LEU A 410 -5.44 -16.61 32.20
C LEU A 410 -5.23 -17.07 30.75
N CYS A 411 -3.98 -17.05 30.25
CA CYS A 411 -3.68 -17.60 28.94
C CYS A 411 -3.87 -19.12 28.87
N SER A 412 -3.48 -19.82 29.93
CA SER A 412 -3.57 -21.29 30.03
C SER A 412 -5.03 -21.74 30.09
N GLU A 413 -5.83 -21.11 30.94
CA GLU A 413 -7.27 -21.35 31.08
C GLU A 413 -8.02 -21.17 29.75
N LYS A 414 -7.57 -20.21 28.93
CA LYS A 414 -8.14 -19.93 27.59
C LYS A 414 -7.48 -20.71 26.45
N ASN A 415 -6.66 -21.71 26.79
CA ASN A 415 -5.93 -22.58 25.87
C ASN A 415 -5.18 -21.81 24.77
N LYS A 416 -4.45 -20.76 25.15
CA LYS A 416 -3.67 -19.94 24.21
C LYS A 416 -2.21 -20.39 24.17
N ARG A 417 -1.65 -20.44 22.96
CA ARG A 417 -0.21 -20.60 22.75
C ARG A 417 0.48 -19.28 23.09
N VAL A 418 1.49 -19.31 23.97
CA VAL A 418 2.16 -18.11 24.47
C VAL A 418 3.67 -18.25 24.35
N ILE A 419 4.32 -17.15 23.96
CA ILE A 419 5.75 -16.94 24.07
C ILE A 419 5.96 -15.74 24.97
N VAL A 420 6.77 -15.90 26.00
CA VAL A 420 7.09 -14.85 26.96
C VAL A 420 8.53 -14.43 26.74
N PHE A 421 8.82 -13.13 26.74
CA PHE A 421 10.20 -12.66 26.82
C PHE A 421 10.42 -11.84 28.09
N GLY A 422 11.62 -11.98 28.67
CA GLY A 422 12.01 -11.30 29.90
C GLY A 422 12.14 -9.78 29.73
N MET A 423 12.41 -9.09 30.83
CA MET A 423 12.78 -7.68 30.78
C MET A 423 14.18 -7.51 30.20
N PRO A 424 14.44 -6.47 29.38
CA PRO A 424 15.72 -6.28 28.71
C PRO A 424 16.81 -5.75 29.63
N PHE A 425 18.05 -5.76 29.13
CA PHE A 425 19.15 -5.01 29.71
C PHE A 425 18.88 -3.51 29.63
N ILE A 426 19.00 -2.82 30.77
CA ILE A 426 18.73 -1.38 30.91
C ILE A 426 20.01 -0.67 31.35
N ASN A 427 20.63 0.07 30.45
CA ASN A 427 21.86 0.80 30.74
C ASN A 427 21.58 2.21 31.28
N LEU A 428 21.07 2.28 32.52
CA LEU A 428 20.92 3.52 33.25
C LEU A 428 21.83 3.54 34.49
N LYS A 429 22.37 4.71 34.82
CA LYS A 429 23.28 4.91 35.95
C LYS A 429 22.64 4.44 37.26
N ASN A 430 23.28 3.49 37.96
CA ASN A 430 22.79 2.90 39.22
C ASN A 430 21.46 2.14 39.08
N PHE A 431 21.15 1.62 37.89
CA PHE A 431 19.95 0.80 37.69
C PHE A 431 20.06 -0.56 38.41
N PRO A 432 19.01 -1.04 39.09
CA PRO A 432 19.07 -2.26 39.91
C PRO A 432 18.98 -3.54 39.06
N HIS A 433 20.08 -3.87 38.36
CA HIS A 433 20.16 -5.05 37.47
C HIS A 433 19.87 -6.38 38.17
N GLU A 434 20.31 -6.56 39.41
CA GLU A 434 20.02 -7.77 40.19
C GLU A 434 18.51 -8.03 40.31
N LYS A 435 17.71 -6.97 40.44
CA LYS A 435 16.26 -7.10 40.52
C LYS A 435 15.65 -7.54 39.19
N THR A 436 16.19 -7.04 38.07
CA THR A 436 15.81 -7.51 36.73
C THR A 436 16.11 -8.99 36.55
N VAL A 437 17.31 -9.42 36.92
CA VAL A 437 17.73 -10.84 36.83
C VAL A 437 16.85 -11.73 37.69
N ARG A 438 16.60 -11.36 38.96
CA ARG A 438 15.70 -12.12 39.86
C ARG A 438 14.30 -12.25 39.27
N ARG A 439 13.70 -11.17 38.76
CA ARG A 439 12.36 -11.22 38.18
C ARG A 439 12.32 -11.95 36.84
N ASN A 440 13.36 -11.88 36.00
CA ASN A 440 13.44 -12.70 34.79
C ASN A 440 13.50 -14.20 35.12
N ALA A 441 14.21 -14.59 36.18
CA ALA A 441 14.21 -15.97 36.67
C ALA A 441 12.81 -16.43 37.12
N VAL A 442 12.03 -15.55 37.78
CA VAL A 442 10.62 -15.80 38.11
C VAL A 442 9.79 -15.99 36.83
N ILE A 443 9.91 -15.09 35.85
CA ILE A 443 9.17 -15.18 34.59
C ILE A 443 9.50 -16.50 33.86
N LYS A 444 10.77 -16.88 33.81
CA LYS A 444 11.24 -18.14 33.22
C LYS A 444 10.62 -19.36 33.89
N ARG A 445 10.66 -19.41 35.23
CA ARG A 445 10.05 -20.50 36.01
C ARG A 445 8.54 -20.59 35.80
N LEU A 446 7.85 -19.45 35.77
CA LEU A 446 6.40 -19.43 35.51
C LEU A 446 6.06 -19.81 34.06
N ALA A 447 6.86 -19.40 33.07
CA ALA A 447 6.68 -19.85 31.70
C ALA A 447 6.83 -21.38 31.59
N GLN A 448 7.82 -21.97 32.27
CA GLN A 448 7.99 -23.42 32.36
C GLN A 448 6.80 -24.11 33.05
N LYS A 449 6.29 -23.56 34.16
CA LYS A 449 5.10 -24.06 34.88
C LYS A 449 3.88 -24.22 33.95
N TYR A 450 3.69 -23.30 33.00
CA TYR A 450 2.57 -23.33 32.03
C TYR A 450 2.95 -23.89 30.65
N ASN A 451 4.13 -24.50 30.51
CA ASN A 451 4.64 -25.04 29.24
C ASN A 451 4.68 -24.00 28.09
N TYR A 452 5.09 -22.77 28.41
CA TYR A 452 5.29 -21.68 27.46
C TYR A 452 6.76 -21.45 27.17
N SER A 453 7.07 -21.06 25.93
CA SER A 453 8.44 -20.71 25.55
C SER A 453 8.85 -19.39 26.21
N PHE A 454 10.08 -19.37 26.75
CA PHE A 454 10.68 -18.18 27.35
C PHE A 454 11.90 -17.74 26.54
N ILE A 455 11.98 -16.44 26.25
CA ILE A 455 13.11 -15.80 25.58
C ILE A 455 13.80 -14.84 26.57
N ASP A 456 15.05 -15.12 26.89
CA ASP A 456 15.84 -14.26 27.77
C ASP A 456 16.51 -13.14 26.97
N ILE A 457 15.75 -12.08 26.69
CA ILE A 457 16.29 -10.93 25.94
C ILE A 457 17.40 -10.20 26.70
N TYR A 458 17.46 -10.31 28.04
CA TYR A 458 18.53 -9.69 28.82
C TYR A 458 19.88 -10.33 28.49
N ASP A 459 19.93 -11.66 28.55
CA ASP A 459 21.15 -12.41 28.23
C ASP A 459 21.50 -12.32 26.75
N LEU A 460 20.52 -12.43 25.85
CA LEU A 460 20.74 -12.28 24.40
C LEU A 460 21.39 -10.94 24.05
N GLN A 461 20.96 -9.85 24.68
CA GLN A 461 21.57 -8.53 24.47
C GLN A 461 23.01 -8.50 24.97
N LYS A 462 23.31 -9.10 26.12
CA LYS A 462 24.67 -9.11 26.68
C LYS A 462 25.64 -10.01 25.92
N GLU A 463 25.17 -11.12 25.37
CA GLU A 463 26.00 -12.07 24.63
C GLU A 463 26.26 -11.61 23.19
N THR A 464 25.24 -11.03 22.55
CA THR A 464 25.28 -10.77 21.10
C THR A 464 25.76 -9.35 20.76
N LEU A 465 25.60 -8.40 21.67
CA LEU A 465 25.91 -6.99 21.41
C LEU A 465 27.20 -6.56 22.11
N LEU A 466 27.93 -5.66 21.46
CA LEU A 466 29.08 -5.02 22.09
C LEU A 466 28.65 -4.26 23.35
N PRO A 467 29.45 -4.27 24.43
CA PRO A 467 29.17 -3.48 25.62
C PRO A 467 28.95 -2.00 25.28
N ASP A 468 27.98 -1.37 25.95
CA ASP A 468 27.74 0.05 25.78
C ASP A 468 28.99 0.86 26.20
N LYS A 469 29.36 1.86 25.38
CA LYS A 469 30.57 2.67 25.60
C LYS A 469 30.40 3.70 26.73
N ARG A 470 29.15 4.00 27.11
CA ARG A 470 28.79 4.98 28.14
C ARG A 470 27.58 4.50 28.91
N THR A 471 27.51 4.81 30.20
CA THR A 471 26.31 4.64 31.00
C THR A 471 25.40 5.86 30.84
N TYR A 472 24.12 5.63 30.52
CA TYR A 472 23.17 6.73 30.28
C TYR A 472 22.47 7.17 31.58
N THR A 473 21.91 8.38 31.61
CA THR A 473 21.13 8.86 32.76
C THR A 473 19.90 9.63 32.33
N TRP A 474 18.80 9.41 33.05
CA TRP A 474 17.56 10.17 32.90
C TRP A 474 17.41 11.25 33.98
N LYS A 475 18.40 11.41 34.88
CA LYS A 475 18.31 12.35 36.00
C LYS A 475 18.20 13.80 35.53
N HIS A 476 18.94 14.17 34.49
CA HIS A 476 19.00 15.53 33.93
C HIS A 476 18.47 15.58 32.49
N GLY A 477 18.11 16.76 32.00
CA GLY A 477 17.73 16.95 30.59
C GLY A 477 16.38 16.35 30.19
N PHE A 478 15.41 16.29 31.12
CA PHE A 478 14.08 15.72 30.86
C PHE A 478 13.39 16.34 29.63
N ALA A 479 13.50 17.67 29.45
CA ALA A 479 12.97 18.37 28.29
C ALA A 479 13.64 17.94 26.97
N PHE A 480 14.98 17.84 26.95
CA PHE A 480 15.73 17.35 25.79
C PHE A 480 15.35 15.91 25.43
N ARG A 481 15.20 15.02 26.43
CA ARG A 481 14.75 13.64 26.19
C ARG A 481 13.33 13.58 25.61
N LEU A 482 12.43 14.47 26.04
CA LEU A 482 11.09 14.56 25.45
C LEU A 482 11.16 15.01 23.98
N ILE A 483 11.98 16.01 23.67
CA ILE A 483 12.22 16.47 22.31
C ILE A 483 12.79 15.33 21.46
N ASP A 484 13.82 14.63 21.95
CA ASP A 484 14.43 13.49 21.26
C ASP A 484 13.39 12.37 21.02
N ALA A 485 12.51 12.11 21.99
CA ALA A 485 11.43 11.14 21.83
C ALA A 485 10.41 11.57 20.75
N VAL A 486 10.10 12.86 20.65
CA VAL A 486 9.24 13.41 19.58
C VAL A 486 9.94 13.28 18.23
N ILE A 487 11.22 13.67 18.12
CA ILE A 487 12.01 13.55 16.89
C ILE A 487 12.08 12.09 16.44
N MET A 488 12.42 11.15 17.34
CA MET A 488 12.47 9.72 17.02
C MET A 488 11.10 9.14 16.63
N THR A 489 10.01 9.73 17.12
CA THR A 489 8.65 9.34 16.71
C THR A 489 8.34 9.85 15.29
N LEU A 490 8.68 11.10 14.98
CA LEU A 490 8.41 11.74 13.69
C LEU A 490 9.35 11.27 12.57
N LEU A 491 10.60 10.95 12.92
CA LEU A 491 11.66 10.56 11.99
C LEU A 491 12.29 9.21 12.42
N PRO A 492 11.60 8.07 12.27
CA PRO A 492 12.07 6.78 12.83
C PRO A 492 13.45 6.30 12.36
N PHE A 493 13.95 6.79 11.22
CA PHE A 493 15.28 6.45 10.70
C PHE A 493 16.43 7.05 11.52
N CYS A 494 16.19 8.04 12.38
CA CYS A 494 17.24 8.67 13.19
C CYS A 494 17.58 7.90 14.48
N LYS A 495 16.75 6.93 14.91
CA LYS A 495 16.82 6.26 16.21
C LYS A 495 18.19 5.61 16.49
N ASP A 496 18.76 4.90 15.53
CA ASP A 496 20.09 4.29 15.68
C ASP A 496 21.22 5.34 15.69
N GLY A 497 21.02 6.49 15.03
CA GLY A 497 21.93 7.64 15.13
C GLY A 497 21.99 8.20 16.55
N PHE A 498 20.83 8.34 17.21
CA PHE A 498 20.76 8.71 18.62
C PHE A 498 21.45 7.69 19.54
N ALA A 499 21.24 6.39 19.30
CA ALA A 499 21.92 5.32 20.05
C ALA A 499 23.45 5.46 19.93
N LYS A 500 23.95 5.60 18.70
CA LYS A 500 25.39 5.77 18.42
C LYS A 500 25.96 7.04 19.07
N ALA A 501 25.27 8.17 18.96
CA ALA A 501 25.70 9.43 19.58
C ALA A 501 25.78 9.35 21.11
N ARG A 502 24.90 8.53 21.72
CA ARG A 502 24.89 8.28 23.16
C ARG A 502 25.85 7.17 23.60
N GLY A 503 26.51 6.48 22.65
CA GLY A 503 27.42 5.37 22.94
C GLY A 503 26.69 4.09 23.39
N LEU A 504 25.46 3.88 22.94
CA LEU A 504 24.59 2.77 23.31
C LEU A 504 24.44 1.78 22.16
N ASN A 505 24.72 0.51 22.43
CA ASN A 505 24.66 -0.61 21.50
C ASN A 505 23.43 -1.49 21.71
N ALA A 506 22.80 -1.46 22.88
CA ALA A 506 21.56 -2.20 23.15
C ALA A 506 20.27 -1.38 23.03
N SER A 507 20.33 -0.07 23.23
CA SER A 507 19.14 0.78 23.35
C SER A 507 19.35 2.16 22.74
N VAL A 508 18.26 2.88 22.46
CA VAL A 508 18.34 4.26 21.99
C VAL A 508 18.53 5.25 23.13
N ASP A 509 18.04 4.95 24.32
CA ASP A 509 17.98 5.86 25.47
C ASP A 509 18.29 5.20 26.81
N GLY A 510 18.99 4.06 26.81
CA GLY A 510 19.27 3.25 27.99
C GLY A 510 18.17 2.26 28.34
N VAL A 511 16.98 2.34 27.70
CA VAL A 511 15.82 1.47 28.00
C VAL A 511 15.22 0.87 26.72
N HIS A 512 14.89 1.70 25.74
CA HIS A 512 14.13 1.27 24.56
C HIS A 512 15.05 0.69 23.50
N PHE A 513 14.64 -0.41 22.86
CA PHE A 513 15.45 -1.09 21.85
C PHE A 513 15.90 -0.17 20.70
N ASN A 514 17.17 -0.29 20.33
CA ASN A 514 17.65 0.11 19.01
C ASN A 514 17.33 -0.99 17.98
N SER A 515 17.72 -0.80 16.72
CA SER A 515 17.40 -1.81 15.70
C SER A 515 18.08 -3.15 15.94
N ALA A 516 19.29 -3.17 16.52
CA ALA A 516 20.04 -4.39 16.79
C ALA A 516 19.31 -5.29 17.82
N SER A 517 18.94 -4.74 18.98
CA SER A 517 18.19 -5.50 19.99
C SER A 517 16.83 -5.96 19.49
N ALA A 518 16.12 -5.10 18.74
CA ALA A 518 14.82 -5.44 18.18
C ALA A 518 14.91 -6.58 17.15
N LYS A 519 15.98 -6.63 16.34
CA LYS A 519 16.25 -7.73 15.39
C LYS A 519 16.57 -9.04 16.10
N ILE A 520 17.38 -9.01 17.15
CA ILE A 520 17.72 -10.21 17.94
C ILE A 520 16.46 -10.82 18.54
N LEU A 521 15.62 -10.00 19.19
CA LEU A 521 14.36 -10.47 19.75
C LEU A 521 13.41 -11.00 18.67
N ALA A 522 13.30 -10.31 17.54
CA ALA A 522 12.47 -10.78 16.42
C ALA A 522 12.94 -12.15 15.94
N ALA A 523 14.24 -12.31 15.65
CA ALA A 523 14.82 -13.56 15.17
C ALA A 523 14.58 -14.72 16.15
N GLU A 524 14.70 -14.48 17.46
CA GLU A 524 14.47 -15.55 18.44
C GLU A 524 12.99 -15.92 18.55
N ILE A 525 12.08 -14.95 18.49
CA ILE A 525 10.64 -15.23 18.40
C ILE A 525 10.33 -16.03 17.14
N GLU A 526 10.93 -15.70 15.99
CA GLU A 526 10.74 -16.46 14.75
C GLU A 526 11.16 -17.91 14.88
N LYS A 527 12.34 -18.17 15.46
CA LYS A 527 12.82 -19.54 15.70
C LYS A 527 11.83 -20.35 16.53
N VAL A 528 11.22 -19.74 17.56
CA VAL A 528 10.26 -20.42 18.42
C VAL A 528 8.92 -20.67 17.70
N VAL A 529 8.49 -19.73 16.86
CA VAL A 529 7.20 -19.77 16.19
C VAL A 529 7.19 -20.68 14.96
N LEU A 530 8.34 -20.82 14.29
CA LEU A 530 8.53 -21.66 13.10
C LEU A 530 8.92 -23.11 13.43
N ARG A 531 9.15 -23.43 14.71
CA ARG A 531 9.24 -24.79 15.25
C ARG A 531 7.84 -25.34 15.53
#